data_AF-A0A969T6K4-F1
#
_entry.id   AF-A0A969T6K4-F1
#
_cell.length_a   1.000
_cell.length_b   1.000
_cell.length_c   1.000
_cell.angle_alpha   90.00
_cell.angle_beta   90.00
_cell.angle_gamma   90.00
#
_symmetry.space_group_name_H-M   'P 1'
#
loop_
_entity.id
_entity.type
_entity.pdbx_description
1 polymer ?
#
loop_
_entity_poly.entity_id
_entity_poly.type
_entity_poly.pdbx_seq_one_letter_code
_entity_poly.pdbx_strand_id
1 'polypeptide(L)'
;MKIFNSLFPILCGVLLVFSACEKPEMLEKQTLENPETSKSKTTYSLSGWMGLIDDNARISEISIPGSHDSGAEYEPFPGTAKCQNLSIDDQLNAGIRFLDIRCRHIGNAFAIHHGSVYQNQNFDNVLDACISFLNRNSSECIIMCIKEEYDPENNTRGFEETFDTYVAQNPGIWYFGDNLPELGKVRGKIVLFRRFGSNNLPKGIDAYWWQNNTTFSTGVLRVQDCYDVSDVNTKWNQVTSLFDEATSGGSGTLYVNFTSGVKTIVGIPSITSVSNPINSDIDSYFSSNLKGRFGSILMDFADANKSSLIIRTNFIENGTYKVINYQSSLALDLSGGSTDNGADVIQWAYHGGNNQKWTFTDIGEGYYKIINYMSDKALDVAGGSTSNGGDIIQWTYQGGANQQWHVVFNGYNAFRLINRNSRKVIDVSGGSVSNGADVIQWTSTRGNNQRWLIQAL
;
A
#
# COMPACT_ATOMS: atom_id res chain seq x y z
N MET A 1 -64.42 38.67 -23.54
CA MET A 1 -64.27 37.76 -22.38
C MET A 1 -64.04 36.36 -22.92
N LYS A 2 -62.97 35.70 -22.44
CA LYS A 2 -62.53 34.32 -22.69
C LYS A 2 -61.96 33.97 -24.08
N ILE A 3 -60.71 33.52 -24.03
CA ILE A 3 -59.89 32.96 -25.11
C ILE A 3 -59.90 31.43 -24.91
N PHE A 4 -60.07 30.67 -25.99
CA PHE A 4 -59.58 29.31 -26.18
C PHE A 4 -59.55 29.03 -27.68
N ASN A 5 -58.38 28.68 -28.24
CA ASN A 5 -58.14 27.34 -28.77
C ASN A 5 -56.82 27.21 -29.56
N SER A 6 -56.21 26.07 -29.30
CA SER A 6 -55.11 25.38 -29.97
C SER A 6 -55.32 25.14 -31.46
N LEU A 7 -54.24 24.86 -32.20
CA LEU A 7 -54.07 23.66 -33.06
C LEU A 7 -52.74 23.72 -33.87
N PHE A 8 -51.88 22.72 -33.70
CA PHE A 8 -50.98 22.13 -34.72
C PHE A 8 -51.85 21.28 -35.70
N PRO A 9 -51.42 20.73 -36.89
CA PRO A 9 -50.10 20.13 -37.21
C PRO A 9 -49.66 20.04 -38.74
N ILE A 10 -48.59 19.25 -39.02
CA ILE A 10 -48.22 18.44 -40.24
C ILE A 10 -47.54 19.16 -41.45
N LEU A 11 -46.25 18.98 -41.79
CA LEU A 11 -45.44 17.90 -42.44
C LEU A 11 -45.52 17.83 -43.99
N CYS A 12 -44.37 17.95 -44.69
CA CYS A 12 -43.90 17.15 -45.85
C CYS A 12 -42.69 17.82 -46.57
N GLY A 13 -41.65 17.06 -46.91
CA GLY A 13 -40.39 17.53 -47.54
C GLY A 13 -40.29 17.29 -49.05
N VAL A 14 -39.09 17.47 -49.63
CA VAL A 14 -38.46 16.74 -50.78
C VAL A 14 -37.06 17.31 -51.13
N LEU A 15 -36.11 16.37 -51.33
CA LEU A 15 -34.82 16.28 -52.10
C LEU A 15 -34.12 17.52 -52.70
N LEU A 16 -32.82 17.76 -52.42
CA LEU A 16 -31.55 17.24 -53.01
C LEU A 16 -31.11 17.85 -54.36
N VAL A 17 -29.95 18.53 -54.36
CA VAL A 17 -29.04 18.71 -55.52
C VAL A 17 -27.59 18.48 -55.04
N PHE A 18 -26.87 17.59 -55.72
CA PHE A 18 -25.44 17.30 -55.53
C PHE A 18 -24.56 18.28 -56.32
N SER A 19 -23.40 18.66 -55.78
CA SER A 19 -22.22 18.91 -56.62
C SER A 19 -20.91 18.61 -55.88
N ALA A 20 -19.99 18.11 -56.69
CA ALA A 20 -18.64 17.58 -56.55
C ALA A 20 -17.73 17.89 -55.35
N CYS A 21 -16.89 16.88 -55.12
CA CYS A 21 -15.76 16.71 -54.21
C CYS A 21 -14.63 17.73 -54.40
N GLU A 22 -14.18 18.35 -53.31
CA GLU A 22 -12.77 18.73 -53.11
C GLU A 22 -12.33 18.24 -51.72
N LYS A 23 -11.17 17.58 -51.67
CA LYS A 23 -10.55 17.05 -50.45
C LYS A 23 -10.04 18.22 -49.59
N PRO A 24 -10.36 18.28 -48.28
CA PRO A 24 -9.61 19.15 -47.37
C PRO A 24 -8.32 18.46 -46.93
N GLU A 25 -7.24 19.23 -47.01
CA GLU A 25 -5.91 18.93 -46.50
C GLU A 25 -5.92 18.56 -45.00
N MET A 26 -4.95 17.72 -44.66
CA MET A 26 -4.63 17.27 -43.31
C MET A 26 -4.29 18.46 -42.40
N LEU A 27 -5.24 18.88 -41.57
CA LEU A 27 -4.94 19.76 -40.44
C LEU A 27 -4.44 18.91 -39.28
N GLU A 28 -3.13 18.95 -39.07
CA GLU A 28 -2.44 18.41 -37.90
C GLU A 28 -3.07 19.01 -36.63
N LYS A 29 -3.81 18.20 -35.87
CA LYS A 29 -4.25 18.60 -34.52
C LYS A 29 -3.02 18.70 -33.64
N GLN A 30 -2.49 19.92 -33.50
CA GLN A 30 -1.69 20.28 -32.34
C GLN A 30 -2.52 20.00 -31.09
N THR A 31 -2.15 18.94 -30.38
CA THR A 31 -2.53 18.75 -28.99
C THR A 31 -1.98 19.93 -28.19
N LEU A 32 -2.87 20.85 -27.82
CA LEU A 32 -2.60 21.85 -26.80
C LEU A 32 -2.41 21.08 -25.48
N GLU A 33 -1.15 20.78 -25.16
CA GLU A 33 -0.75 20.38 -23.82
C GLU A 33 -1.11 21.52 -22.86
N ASN A 34 -1.97 21.20 -21.89
CA ASN A 34 -2.31 22.10 -20.81
C ASN A 34 -1.10 22.18 -19.86
N PRO A 35 -0.56 23.38 -19.56
CA PRO A 35 0.63 23.49 -18.73
C PRO A 35 0.28 23.25 -17.24
N GLU A 36 1.02 22.31 -16.65
CA GLU A 36 1.30 22.16 -15.22
C GLU A 36 0.11 21.93 -14.27
N THR A 37 -0.25 20.66 -14.10
CA THR A 37 -0.38 20.12 -12.74
C THR A 37 0.81 19.21 -12.49
N SER A 38 1.79 19.70 -11.75
CA SER A 38 2.90 18.90 -11.20
C SER A 38 2.33 17.88 -10.21
N LYS A 39 1.71 16.82 -10.71
CA LYS A 39 1.52 15.59 -9.94
C LYS A 39 2.90 14.95 -9.84
N SER A 40 3.44 14.93 -8.62
CA SER A 40 4.59 14.11 -8.23
C SER A 40 4.47 12.75 -8.91
N LYS A 41 5.35 12.50 -9.88
CA LYS A 41 5.36 11.27 -10.68
C LYS A 41 5.95 10.20 -9.76
N THR A 42 5.10 9.49 -9.03
CA THR A 42 5.53 8.36 -8.21
C THR A 42 6.31 7.38 -9.10
N THR A 43 7.56 7.10 -8.75
CA THR A 43 8.53 6.35 -9.56
C THR A 43 8.39 4.83 -9.47
N TYR A 44 7.25 4.34 -8.96
CA TYR A 44 6.97 2.92 -8.76
C TYR A 44 5.66 2.49 -9.44
N SER A 45 5.63 1.26 -9.94
CA SER A 45 4.39 0.64 -10.44
C SER A 45 3.50 0.20 -9.27
N LEU A 46 2.18 0.40 -9.40
CA LEU A 46 1.20 -0.14 -8.45
C LEU A 46 1.19 -1.68 -8.42
N SER A 47 1.60 -2.34 -9.51
CA SER A 47 1.68 -3.81 -9.54
C SER A 47 2.94 -4.36 -8.84
N GLY A 48 3.93 -3.53 -8.52
CA GLY A 48 5.26 -3.96 -8.05
C GLY A 48 5.80 -3.14 -6.87
N TRP A 49 4.93 -2.46 -6.11
CA TRP A 49 5.36 -1.49 -5.10
C TRP A 49 6.05 -2.14 -3.90
N MET A 50 5.69 -3.38 -3.53
CA MET A 50 6.35 -4.07 -2.41
C MET A 50 7.82 -4.41 -2.74
N GLY A 51 8.21 -4.44 -4.02
CA GLY A 51 9.60 -4.59 -4.44
C GLY A 51 10.55 -3.49 -3.96
N LEU A 52 10.03 -2.33 -3.56
CA LEU A 52 10.80 -1.22 -2.98
C LEU A 52 10.85 -1.23 -1.44
N ILE A 53 10.23 -2.23 -0.83
CA ILE A 53 10.21 -2.42 0.62
C ILE A 53 11.26 -3.44 1.01
N ASP A 54 11.89 -3.23 2.15
CA ASP A 54 12.91 -4.11 2.67
C ASP A 54 12.39 -5.50 3.01
N ASP A 55 13.18 -6.54 2.73
CA ASP A 55 12.84 -7.92 3.09
C ASP A 55 12.60 -8.13 4.60
N ASN A 56 13.17 -7.30 5.47
CA ASN A 56 12.96 -7.37 6.92
C ASN A 56 11.72 -6.64 7.41
N ALA A 57 11.13 -5.77 6.59
CA ALA A 57 9.89 -5.13 6.98
C ALA A 57 8.87 -6.23 7.20
N ARG A 58 8.24 -6.26 8.38
CA ARG A 58 7.11 -7.18 8.60
C ARG A 58 5.90 -6.66 7.85
N ILE A 59 5.03 -7.56 7.41
CA ILE A 59 3.76 -7.15 6.78
C ILE A 59 2.92 -6.24 7.69
N SER A 60 3.07 -6.36 9.02
CA SER A 60 2.43 -5.51 10.02
C SER A 60 3.05 -4.11 10.16
N GLU A 61 4.19 -3.87 9.53
CA GLU A 61 4.88 -2.58 9.57
C GLU A 61 4.58 -1.71 8.33
N ILE A 62 3.81 -2.25 7.37
CA ILE A 62 3.51 -1.65 6.07
C ILE A 62 2.06 -1.15 6.05
N SER A 63 1.81 0.02 5.46
CA SER A 63 0.47 0.46 5.10
C SER A 63 0.01 -0.27 3.84
N ILE A 64 -1.00 -1.13 3.94
CA ILE A 64 -1.41 -2.06 2.88
C ILE A 64 -2.84 -1.73 2.41
N PRO A 65 -3.05 -1.36 1.13
CA PRO A 65 -4.40 -1.27 0.57
C PRO A 65 -5.04 -2.65 0.50
N GLY A 66 -6.28 -2.72 0.98
CA GLY A 66 -7.11 -3.91 0.99
C GLY A 66 -8.50 -3.63 0.43
N SER A 67 -9.18 -4.71 0.05
CA SER A 67 -10.53 -4.71 -0.47
C SER A 67 -11.45 -5.54 0.44
N HIS A 68 -12.51 -4.92 0.93
CA HIS A 68 -13.58 -5.62 1.63
C HIS A 68 -14.39 -6.46 0.63
N ASP A 69 -14.72 -7.69 1.03
CA ASP A 69 -15.47 -8.66 0.23
C ASP A 69 -15.05 -8.66 -1.25
N SER A 70 -13.78 -8.99 -1.49
CA SER A 70 -13.05 -8.61 -2.70
C SER A 70 -13.66 -9.18 -3.98
N GLY A 71 -14.31 -10.34 -3.91
CA GLY A 71 -15.00 -10.93 -5.05
C GLY A 71 -16.46 -10.47 -5.21
N ALA A 72 -16.95 -9.55 -4.38
CA ALA A 72 -18.33 -9.08 -4.43
C ALA A 72 -18.53 -8.02 -5.53
N GLU A 73 -18.54 -8.46 -6.79
CA GLU A 73 -18.67 -7.61 -7.98
C GLU A 73 -20.12 -7.51 -8.49
N TYR A 74 -21.03 -8.30 -7.91
CA TYR A 74 -22.40 -8.44 -8.35
C TYR A 74 -23.41 -8.09 -7.25
N GLU A 75 -24.53 -7.50 -7.66
CA GLU A 75 -25.67 -7.33 -6.78
C GLU A 75 -27.00 -7.49 -7.52
N PRO A 76 -28.00 -8.11 -6.87
CA PRO A 76 -29.34 -8.27 -7.45
C PRO A 76 -30.08 -6.92 -7.53
N PHE A 77 -29.81 -6.03 -6.57
CA PHE A 77 -30.36 -4.68 -6.50
C PHE A 77 -29.24 -3.67 -6.23
N PRO A 78 -29.27 -2.49 -6.87
CA PRO A 78 -28.21 -1.50 -6.70
C PRO A 78 -27.95 -1.09 -5.24
N GLY A 79 -26.69 -1.13 -4.82
CA GLY A 79 -26.20 -0.75 -3.50
C GLY A 79 -26.42 -1.75 -2.36
N THR A 80 -26.78 -3.00 -2.65
CA THR A 80 -27.20 -3.99 -1.63
C THR A 80 -26.18 -5.09 -1.35
N ALA A 81 -25.34 -5.44 -2.32
CA ALA A 81 -24.40 -6.57 -2.16
C ALA A 81 -23.06 -6.37 -2.86
N LYS A 82 -22.95 -5.42 -3.79
CA LYS A 82 -21.69 -5.20 -4.52
C LYS A 82 -20.76 -4.36 -3.65
N CYS A 83 -19.54 -4.85 -3.45
CA CYS A 83 -18.48 -4.18 -2.70
C CYS A 83 -17.35 -3.71 -3.60
N GLN A 84 -17.15 -4.29 -4.80
CA GLN A 84 -16.03 -3.94 -5.69
C GLN A 84 -16.48 -3.72 -7.14
N ASN A 85 -15.79 -2.79 -7.83
CA ASN A 85 -15.99 -2.55 -9.27
C ASN A 85 -14.94 -3.23 -10.16
N LEU A 86 -13.85 -3.69 -9.55
CA LEU A 86 -12.70 -4.27 -10.23
C LEU A 86 -12.70 -5.79 -10.00
N SER A 87 -12.29 -6.54 -11.00
CA SER A 87 -12.00 -7.97 -10.85
C SER A 87 -10.84 -8.18 -9.87
N ILE A 88 -10.65 -9.41 -9.36
CA ILE A 88 -9.51 -9.73 -8.50
C ILE A 88 -8.15 -9.38 -9.17
N ASP A 89 -7.97 -9.67 -10.47
CA ASP A 89 -6.73 -9.32 -11.17
C ASP A 89 -6.54 -7.80 -11.26
N ASP A 90 -7.60 -7.06 -11.59
CA ASP A 90 -7.56 -5.60 -11.67
C ASP A 90 -7.31 -4.94 -10.32
N GLN A 91 -7.86 -5.50 -9.24
CA GLN A 91 -7.58 -5.07 -7.86
C GLN A 91 -6.08 -5.20 -7.54
N LEU A 92 -5.48 -6.35 -7.87
CA LEU A 92 -4.05 -6.59 -7.65
C LEU A 92 -3.19 -5.65 -8.51
N ASN A 93 -3.55 -5.42 -9.78
CA ASN A 93 -2.88 -4.45 -10.65
C ASN A 93 -3.03 -3.00 -10.14
N ALA A 94 -4.15 -2.69 -9.47
CA ALA A 94 -4.39 -1.40 -8.83
C ALA A 94 -3.60 -1.20 -7.52
N GLY A 95 -2.88 -2.21 -7.03
CA GLY A 95 -1.99 -2.11 -5.86
C GLY A 95 -2.53 -2.74 -4.58
N ILE A 96 -3.72 -3.33 -4.62
CA ILE A 96 -4.31 -4.05 -3.48
C ILE A 96 -3.49 -5.29 -3.17
N ARG A 97 -3.24 -5.55 -1.88
CA ARG A 97 -2.49 -6.74 -1.41
C ARG A 97 -3.16 -7.45 -0.24
N PHE A 98 -4.27 -6.94 0.29
CA PHE A 98 -5.11 -7.64 1.27
C PHE A 98 -6.50 -7.88 0.67
N LEU A 99 -6.82 -9.15 0.40
CA LEU A 99 -8.11 -9.57 -0.15
C LEU A 99 -8.97 -10.22 0.95
N ASP A 100 -10.17 -9.70 1.19
CA ASP A 100 -11.20 -10.36 2.00
C ASP A 100 -12.05 -11.30 1.13
N ILE A 101 -11.76 -12.60 1.15
CA ILE A 101 -12.45 -13.62 0.33
C ILE A 101 -13.47 -14.37 1.18
N ARG A 102 -14.72 -14.30 0.73
CA ARG A 102 -15.87 -14.85 1.44
C ARG A 102 -16.48 -15.99 0.63
N CYS A 103 -16.42 -17.19 1.18
CA CYS A 103 -16.79 -18.43 0.51
C CYS A 103 -18.05 -19.02 1.12
N ARG A 104 -19.01 -19.41 0.28
CA ARG A 104 -20.04 -20.37 0.65
C ARG A 104 -19.59 -21.76 0.23
N HIS A 105 -19.71 -22.73 1.13
CA HIS A 105 -19.29 -24.10 0.90
C HIS A 105 -20.44 -24.93 0.33
N ILE A 106 -20.35 -25.26 -0.96
CA ILE A 106 -21.41 -25.99 -1.68
C ILE A 106 -20.79 -27.15 -2.46
N GLY A 107 -21.32 -28.37 -2.28
CA GLY A 107 -20.91 -29.52 -3.07
C GLY A 107 -19.40 -29.83 -2.97
N ASN A 108 -18.79 -29.60 -1.80
CA ASN A 108 -17.35 -29.72 -1.54
C ASN A 108 -16.46 -28.73 -2.31
N ALA A 109 -17.02 -27.60 -2.75
CA ALA A 109 -16.32 -26.51 -3.42
C ALA A 109 -16.69 -25.15 -2.80
N PHE A 110 -15.88 -24.13 -3.09
CA PHE A 110 -16.10 -22.78 -2.61
C PHE A 110 -16.64 -21.86 -3.72
N ALA A 111 -17.86 -21.38 -3.53
CA ALA A 111 -18.46 -20.32 -4.32
C ALA A 111 -18.27 -18.97 -3.61
N ILE A 112 -17.97 -17.89 -4.34
CA ILE A 112 -17.81 -16.57 -3.73
C ILE A 112 -19.17 -15.93 -3.47
N HIS A 113 -19.35 -15.41 -2.26
CA HIS A 113 -20.63 -14.94 -1.75
C HIS A 113 -20.49 -13.66 -0.94
N HIS A 114 -21.53 -12.84 -0.95
CA HIS A 114 -21.78 -11.81 0.05
C HIS A 114 -23.15 -12.09 0.67
N GLY A 115 -23.16 -12.57 1.93
CA GLY A 115 -24.32 -13.23 2.51
C GLY A 115 -24.87 -14.34 1.60
N SER A 116 -26.18 -14.31 1.32
CA SER A 116 -26.83 -15.30 0.45
C SER A 116 -26.59 -15.10 -1.05
N VAL A 117 -25.99 -13.97 -1.45
CA VAL A 117 -25.84 -13.58 -2.87
C VAL A 117 -24.58 -14.20 -3.45
N TYR A 118 -24.75 -15.09 -4.42
CA TYR A 118 -23.64 -15.61 -5.24
C TYR A 118 -23.07 -14.51 -6.13
N GLN A 119 -21.74 -14.39 -6.17
CA GLN A 119 -21.04 -13.30 -6.83
C GLN A 119 -20.59 -13.63 -8.26
N ASN A 120 -21.19 -14.66 -8.87
CA ASN A 120 -20.87 -15.13 -10.23
C ASN A 120 -19.42 -15.60 -10.42
N GLN A 121 -18.74 -15.99 -9.35
CA GLN A 121 -17.38 -16.54 -9.40
C GLN A 121 -17.13 -17.56 -8.28
N ASN A 122 -16.21 -18.50 -8.53
CA ASN A 122 -15.78 -19.50 -7.56
C ASN A 122 -14.35 -19.22 -7.08
N PHE A 123 -13.94 -19.91 -6.01
CA PHE A 123 -12.63 -19.72 -5.42
C PHE A 123 -11.47 -20.08 -6.37
N ASP A 124 -11.67 -21.02 -7.29
CA ASP A 124 -10.69 -21.32 -8.36
C ASP A 124 -10.35 -20.07 -9.18
N ASN A 125 -11.35 -19.24 -9.52
CA ASN A 125 -11.13 -18.00 -10.27
C ASN A 125 -10.29 -16.98 -9.48
N VAL A 126 -10.54 -16.88 -8.18
CA VAL A 126 -9.78 -16.01 -7.26
C VAL A 126 -8.32 -16.49 -7.18
N LEU A 127 -8.10 -17.80 -7.01
CA LEU A 127 -6.76 -18.38 -6.92
C LEU A 127 -5.99 -18.22 -8.22
N ASP A 128 -6.61 -18.47 -9.36
CA ASP A 128 -5.99 -18.31 -10.68
C ASP A 128 -5.50 -16.86 -10.89
N ALA A 129 -6.32 -15.87 -10.53
CA ALA A 129 -5.94 -14.46 -10.58
C ALA A 129 -4.74 -14.16 -9.67
N CYS A 130 -4.79 -14.62 -8.41
CA CYS A 130 -3.72 -14.40 -7.43
C CYS A 130 -2.40 -15.06 -7.86
N ILE A 131 -2.44 -16.31 -8.31
CA ILE A 131 -1.26 -17.05 -8.77
C ILE A 131 -0.68 -16.39 -10.03
N SER A 132 -1.53 -16.04 -11.00
CA SER A 132 -1.11 -15.36 -12.23
C SER A 132 -0.48 -14.00 -11.95
N PHE A 133 -1.00 -13.26 -10.97
CA PHE A 133 -0.41 -12.00 -10.52
C PHE A 133 0.97 -12.21 -9.88
N LEU A 134 1.09 -13.14 -8.92
CA LEU A 134 2.35 -13.41 -8.21
C LEU A 134 3.43 -13.97 -9.14
N ASN A 135 3.07 -14.76 -10.15
CA ASN A 135 3.99 -15.24 -11.18
C ASN A 135 4.58 -14.09 -12.02
N ARG A 136 3.80 -13.04 -12.28
CA ARG A 136 4.25 -11.82 -13.00
C ARG A 136 4.98 -10.83 -12.10
N ASN A 137 4.70 -10.85 -10.79
CA ASN A 137 5.19 -9.87 -9.82
C ASN A 137 5.73 -10.59 -8.57
N SER A 138 6.83 -11.33 -8.72
CA SER A 138 7.39 -12.17 -7.66
C SER A 138 7.95 -11.41 -6.46
N SER A 139 8.09 -10.08 -6.55
CA SER A 139 8.44 -9.22 -5.43
C SER A 139 7.28 -9.01 -4.45
N GLU A 140 6.05 -9.30 -4.85
CA GLU A 140 4.85 -9.00 -4.08
C GLU A 140 4.41 -10.19 -3.23
N CYS A 141 3.55 -9.96 -2.24
CA CYS A 141 2.83 -11.02 -1.53
C CYS A 141 1.35 -10.64 -1.40
N ILE A 142 0.46 -11.61 -1.30
CA ILE A 142 -0.98 -11.37 -1.09
C ILE A 142 -1.35 -11.86 0.31
N ILE A 143 -1.98 -11.02 1.12
CA ILE A 143 -2.68 -11.45 2.33
C ILE A 143 -4.10 -11.81 1.90
N MET A 144 -4.49 -13.07 2.06
CA MET A 144 -5.81 -13.55 1.69
C MET A 144 -6.57 -13.95 2.94
N CYS A 145 -7.56 -13.13 3.30
CA CYS A 145 -8.56 -13.51 4.28
C CYS A 145 -9.52 -14.53 3.65
N ILE A 146 -9.77 -15.63 4.34
CA ILE A 146 -10.74 -16.65 3.92
C ILE A 146 -11.73 -16.85 5.06
N LYS A 147 -13.02 -16.66 4.74
CA LYS A 147 -14.15 -16.78 5.67
C LYS A 147 -15.26 -17.63 5.07
N GLU A 148 -15.89 -18.48 5.89
CA GLU A 148 -17.17 -19.13 5.53
C GLU A 148 -18.31 -18.10 5.68
N GLU A 149 -19.03 -17.82 4.60
CA GLU A 149 -19.93 -16.66 4.52
C GLU A 149 -21.39 -16.96 4.81
N TYR A 150 -21.87 -18.12 4.39
CA TYR A 150 -23.29 -18.47 4.43
C TYR A 150 -23.47 -19.98 4.62
N ASP A 151 -24.70 -20.40 4.88
CA ASP A 151 -25.01 -21.78 5.23
C ASP A 151 -24.48 -22.78 4.19
N PRO A 152 -23.68 -23.78 4.63
CA PRO A 152 -23.11 -24.78 3.75
C PRO A 152 -24.21 -25.70 3.18
N GLU A 153 -24.00 -26.20 1.96
CA GLU A 153 -25.01 -27.00 1.27
C GLU A 153 -24.39 -28.22 0.56
N ASN A 154 -24.98 -29.40 0.72
CA ASN A 154 -24.61 -30.62 -0.04
C ASN A 154 -23.13 -31.03 0.07
N ASN A 155 -22.48 -30.80 1.22
CA ASN A 155 -21.07 -31.16 1.44
C ASN A 155 -20.92 -32.54 2.12
N THR A 156 -19.87 -33.27 1.75
CA THR A 156 -19.47 -34.54 2.38
C THR A 156 -18.20 -34.42 3.22
N ARG A 157 -17.53 -33.26 3.18
CA ARG A 157 -16.35 -32.92 3.99
C ARG A 157 -16.50 -31.54 4.62
N GLY A 158 -15.67 -31.23 5.61
CA GLY A 158 -15.69 -29.93 6.31
C GLY A 158 -15.07 -28.79 5.50
N PHE A 159 -15.33 -27.54 5.89
CA PHE A 159 -14.77 -26.34 5.23
C PHE A 159 -13.24 -26.39 5.16
N GLU A 160 -12.58 -26.71 6.29
CA GLU A 160 -11.11 -26.85 6.34
C GLU A 160 -10.60 -27.91 5.36
N GLU A 161 -11.23 -29.08 5.31
CA GLU A 161 -10.81 -30.18 4.43
C GLU A 161 -10.98 -29.80 2.95
N THR A 162 -12.06 -29.09 2.60
CA THR A 162 -12.24 -28.53 1.26
C THR A 162 -11.17 -27.48 0.94
N PHE A 163 -10.88 -26.56 1.86
CA PHE A 163 -9.78 -25.59 1.69
C PHE A 163 -8.44 -26.30 1.42
N ASP A 164 -8.13 -27.35 2.18
CA ASP A 164 -6.88 -28.10 2.02
C ASP A 164 -6.77 -28.79 0.65
N THR A 165 -7.89 -29.09 -0.02
CA THR A 165 -7.85 -29.58 -1.41
C THR A 165 -7.39 -28.51 -2.40
N TYR A 166 -7.71 -27.23 -2.17
CA TYR A 166 -7.18 -26.13 -2.97
C TYR A 166 -5.69 -25.90 -2.68
N VAL A 167 -5.29 -25.99 -1.41
CA VAL A 167 -3.88 -25.89 -1.01
C VAL A 167 -3.04 -26.98 -1.68
N ALA A 168 -3.54 -28.22 -1.73
CA ALA A 168 -2.85 -29.35 -2.33
C ALA A 168 -2.58 -29.19 -3.83
N GLN A 169 -3.35 -28.36 -4.55
CA GLN A 169 -3.13 -28.08 -5.97
C GLN A 169 -1.87 -27.23 -6.21
N ASN A 170 -1.53 -26.34 -5.28
CA ASN A 170 -0.33 -25.51 -5.34
C ASN A 170 0.24 -25.24 -3.94
N PRO A 171 0.87 -26.23 -3.28
CA PRO A 171 1.29 -26.07 -1.89
C PRO A 171 2.38 -25.01 -1.71
N GLY A 172 3.18 -24.75 -2.74
CA GLY A 172 4.28 -23.79 -2.71
C GLY A 172 3.85 -22.32 -2.68
N ILE A 173 2.63 -22.01 -3.14
CA ILE A 173 2.12 -20.62 -3.14
C ILE A 173 1.72 -20.16 -1.74
N TRP A 174 1.38 -21.06 -0.82
CA TRP A 174 0.84 -20.68 0.48
C TRP A 174 1.92 -20.47 1.54
N TYR A 175 1.63 -19.56 2.47
CA TYR A 175 2.36 -19.39 3.73
C TYR A 175 1.39 -19.54 4.91
N PHE A 176 1.68 -20.49 5.80
CA PHE A 176 0.85 -20.86 6.94
C PHE A 176 1.48 -20.62 8.31
N GLY A 177 2.60 -19.89 8.39
CA GLY A 177 3.18 -19.54 9.68
C GLY A 177 2.19 -18.75 10.56
N ASP A 178 2.22 -18.99 11.86
CA ASP A 178 1.40 -18.33 12.91
C ASP A 178 1.91 -16.93 13.33
N ASN A 179 2.96 -16.46 12.68
CA ASN A 179 3.63 -15.21 13.00
C ASN A 179 3.26 -14.09 12.00
N LEU A 180 3.66 -12.86 12.30
CA LEU A 180 3.68 -11.74 11.35
C LEU A 180 4.98 -11.81 10.53
N PRO A 181 4.97 -12.37 9.31
CA PRO A 181 6.19 -12.62 8.55
C PRO A 181 6.88 -11.33 8.12
N GLU A 182 8.20 -11.41 8.05
CA GLU A 182 9.04 -10.52 7.25
C GLU A 182 8.69 -10.68 5.77
N LEU A 183 8.61 -9.58 5.02
CA LEU A 183 8.19 -9.55 3.63
C LEU A 183 9.03 -10.49 2.76
N GLY A 184 10.34 -10.56 2.98
CA GLY A 184 11.25 -11.43 2.22
C GLY A 184 10.92 -12.92 2.33
N LYS A 185 10.23 -13.36 3.41
CA LYS A 185 9.80 -14.76 3.58
C LYS A 185 8.54 -15.10 2.79
N VAL A 186 7.78 -14.09 2.38
CA VAL A 186 6.44 -14.24 1.79
C VAL A 186 6.30 -13.64 0.40
N ARG A 187 7.36 -13.07 -0.18
CA ARG A 187 7.39 -12.70 -1.60
C ARG A 187 7.07 -13.90 -2.48
N GLY A 188 6.22 -13.68 -3.49
CA GLY A 188 5.69 -14.71 -4.37
C GLY A 188 4.68 -15.65 -3.70
N LYS A 189 4.17 -15.35 -2.50
CA LYS A 189 3.26 -16.21 -1.74
C LYS A 189 1.96 -15.52 -1.35
N ILE A 190 0.96 -16.36 -1.07
CA ILE A 190 -0.29 -16.01 -0.40
C ILE A 190 -0.12 -16.31 1.09
N VAL A 191 -0.17 -15.26 1.92
CA VAL A 191 -0.24 -15.35 3.38
C VAL A 191 -1.69 -15.58 3.77
N LEU A 192 -2.00 -16.74 4.34
CA LEU A 192 -3.36 -17.02 4.80
C LEU A 192 -3.69 -16.16 6.02
N PHE A 193 -4.79 -15.42 5.96
CA PHE A 193 -5.47 -14.79 7.09
C PHE A 193 -6.75 -15.58 7.37
N ARG A 194 -6.75 -16.41 8.42
CA ARG A 194 -7.74 -17.48 8.59
C ARG A 194 -8.93 -17.03 9.44
N ARG A 195 -10.12 -16.89 8.84
CA ARG A 195 -11.40 -16.65 9.55
C ARG A 195 -12.32 -17.88 9.57
N PHE A 196 -11.74 -19.08 9.62
CA PHE A 196 -12.44 -20.36 9.79
C PHE A 196 -11.72 -21.25 10.82
N GLY A 197 -12.45 -22.20 11.43
CA GLY A 197 -11.89 -23.10 12.44
C GLY A 197 -10.92 -24.10 11.85
N SER A 198 -9.86 -24.46 12.58
CA SER A 198 -8.85 -25.41 12.11
C SER A 198 -8.39 -26.34 13.22
N ASN A 199 -8.25 -27.63 12.89
CA ASN A 199 -7.65 -28.62 13.77
C ASN A 199 -6.15 -28.84 13.49
N ASN A 200 -5.63 -28.27 12.40
CA ASN A 200 -4.25 -28.43 11.93
C ASN A 200 -3.50 -27.10 12.02
N LEU A 201 -3.02 -26.76 13.22
CA LEU A 201 -2.29 -25.51 13.49
C LEU A 201 -0.76 -25.73 13.47
N PRO A 202 0.04 -24.72 13.08
CA PRO A 202 -0.35 -23.38 12.65
C PRO A 202 -0.93 -23.36 11.23
N LYS A 203 -1.87 -22.43 10.96
CA LYS A 203 -2.56 -22.30 9.66
C LYS A 203 -2.82 -20.84 9.30
N GLY A 204 -1.73 -20.12 9.08
CA GLY A 204 -1.72 -18.69 8.77
C GLY A 204 -1.95 -17.81 10.00
N ILE A 205 -2.20 -16.53 9.73
CA ILE A 205 -2.57 -15.54 10.76
C ILE A 205 -3.95 -15.91 11.29
N ASP A 206 -4.04 -16.25 12.57
CA ASP A 206 -5.28 -16.69 13.19
C ASP A 206 -6.23 -15.51 13.45
N ALA A 207 -7.36 -15.52 12.74
CA ALA A 207 -8.45 -14.58 12.87
C ALA A 207 -9.79 -15.30 13.13
N TYR A 208 -9.75 -16.52 13.69
CA TYR A 208 -10.95 -17.32 13.94
C TYR A 208 -11.87 -16.68 14.99
N TRP A 209 -11.29 -16.19 16.09
CA TRP A 209 -12.04 -15.48 17.12
C TRP A 209 -12.28 -14.02 16.71
N TRP A 210 -13.47 -13.74 16.17
CA TRP A 210 -13.83 -12.44 15.64
C TRP A 210 -15.01 -11.82 16.39
N GLN A 211 -14.83 -10.66 17.01
CA GLN A 211 -15.93 -9.98 17.71
C GLN A 211 -16.81 -9.24 16.71
N ASN A 212 -18.12 -9.28 16.95
CA ASN A 212 -19.11 -8.74 16.01
C ASN A 212 -19.26 -7.22 16.15
N ASN A 213 -19.24 -6.50 15.02
CA ASN A 213 -19.54 -5.07 14.91
C ASN A 213 -18.82 -4.19 15.95
N THR A 214 -17.51 -4.35 16.07
CA THR A 214 -16.73 -3.69 17.12
C THR A 214 -15.27 -3.54 16.75
N THR A 215 -14.56 -2.87 17.65
CA THR A 215 -13.12 -2.66 17.63
C THR A 215 -12.49 -3.51 18.72
N PHE A 216 -11.60 -4.45 18.38
CA PHE A 216 -11.09 -5.45 19.31
C PHE A 216 -9.63 -5.86 19.04
N SER A 217 -9.09 -6.68 19.95
CA SER A 217 -7.77 -7.31 19.79
C SER A 217 -7.89 -8.82 19.98
N THR A 218 -7.14 -9.58 19.19
CA THR A 218 -7.04 -11.05 19.33
C THR A 218 -5.68 -11.52 18.82
N GLY A 219 -4.92 -12.24 19.63
CA GLY A 219 -3.55 -12.65 19.29
C GLY A 219 -2.68 -11.46 18.86
N VAL A 220 -2.18 -11.52 17.62
CA VAL A 220 -1.37 -10.46 16.98
C VAL A 220 -2.20 -9.39 16.26
N LEU A 221 -3.53 -9.45 16.33
CA LEU A 221 -4.43 -8.58 15.58
C LEU A 221 -4.97 -7.45 16.45
N ARG A 222 -5.03 -6.26 15.84
CA ARG A 222 -5.87 -5.14 16.29
C ARG A 222 -6.82 -4.78 15.15
N VAL A 223 -8.12 -4.95 15.39
CA VAL A 223 -9.14 -4.86 14.34
C VAL A 223 -10.16 -3.78 14.67
N GLN A 224 -10.58 -3.02 13.67
CA GLN A 224 -11.81 -2.23 13.66
C GLN A 224 -12.71 -2.80 12.57
N ASP A 225 -13.82 -3.40 12.98
CA ASP A 225 -14.85 -3.98 12.10
C ASP A 225 -16.25 -3.61 12.59
N CYS A 226 -16.49 -2.30 12.72
CA CYS A 226 -17.79 -1.72 12.98
C CYS A 226 -18.55 -1.57 11.65
N TYR A 227 -19.05 -2.69 11.12
CA TYR A 227 -19.67 -2.75 9.80
C TYR A 227 -21.13 -2.26 9.75
N ASP A 228 -21.86 -2.26 10.87
CA ASP A 228 -23.23 -1.74 10.94
C ASP A 228 -23.21 -0.24 11.29
N VAL A 229 -23.39 0.58 10.28
CA VAL A 229 -23.11 2.03 10.32
C VAL A 229 -24.42 2.82 10.36
N SER A 230 -24.79 3.26 11.57
CA SER A 230 -25.90 4.20 11.76
C SER A 230 -25.51 5.64 11.39
N ASP A 231 -24.27 6.03 11.69
CA ASP A 231 -23.69 7.35 11.44
C ASP A 231 -22.28 7.24 10.84
N VAL A 232 -22.07 7.88 9.69
CA VAL A 232 -20.81 7.81 8.94
C VAL A 232 -19.68 8.57 9.63
N ASN A 233 -19.98 9.64 10.38
CA ASN A 233 -18.96 10.36 11.13
C ASN A 233 -18.43 9.50 12.29
N THR A 234 -19.30 8.77 12.97
CA THR A 234 -18.91 7.80 14.01
C THR A 234 -18.02 6.71 13.42
N LYS A 235 -18.40 6.14 12.26
CA LYS A 235 -17.56 5.17 11.54
C LYS A 235 -16.19 5.76 11.21
N TRP A 236 -16.15 6.98 10.67
CA TRP A 236 -14.90 7.65 10.32
C TRP A 236 -14.01 7.88 11.55
N ASN A 237 -14.58 8.29 12.69
CA ASN A 237 -13.83 8.45 13.94
C ASN A 237 -13.22 7.12 14.43
N GLN A 238 -13.91 5.99 14.23
CA GLN A 238 -13.38 4.66 14.57
C GLN A 238 -12.24 4.28 13.61
N VAL A 239 -12.38 4.59 12.32
CA VAL A 239 -11.34 4.39 11.31
C VAL A 239 -10.08 5.19 11.66
N THR A 240 -10.20 6.49 11.94
CA THR A 240 -9.06 7.35 12.25
C THR A 240 -8.43 7.03 13.60
N SER A 241 -9.22 6.62 14.60
CA SER A 241 -8.67 6.14 15.88
C SER A 241 -7.73 4.95 15.67
N LEU A 242 -8.07 4.01 14.79
CA LEU A 242 -7.19 2.88 14.50
C LEU A 242 -5.97 3.28 13.65
N PHE A 243 -6.07 4.31 12.81
CA PHE A 243 -4.91 4.91 12.14
C PHE A 243 -3.91 5.52 13.13
N ASP A 244 -4.39 6.20 14.17
CA ASP A 244 -3.55 6.77 15.22
C ASP A 244 -2.86 5.68 16.05
N GLU A 245 -3.59 4.61 16.39
CA GLU A 245 -3.01 3.43 17.04
C GLU A 245 -1.96 2.75 16.15
N ALA A 246 -2.24 2.57 14.86
CA ALA A 246 -1.29 1.97 13.92
C ALA A 246 -0.03 2.83 13.78
N THR A 247 -0.15 4.16 13.83
CA THR A 247 1.00 5.07 13.73
C THR A 247 1.92 4.97 14.94
N SER A 248 1.37 4.70 16.12
CA SER A 248 2.09 4.67 17.41
C SER A 248 2.44 3.26 17.91
N GLY A 249 1.85 2.21 17.35
CA GLY A 249 1.96 0.84 17.85
C GLY A 249 3.27 0.09 17.54
N GLY A 250 3.41 -1.11 18.11
CA GLY A 250 4.48 -2.08 17.81
C GLY A 250 4.27 -2.87 16.50
N SER A 251 5.23 -3.70 16.11
CA SER A 251 5.20 -4.62 14.95
C SER A 251 4.82 -6.04 15.31
N GLY A 252 4.63 -6.29 16.60
CA GLY A 252 3.90 -7.44 17.10
C GLY A 252 2.39 -7.37 16.84
N THR A 253 1.90 -6.26 16.26
CA THR A 253 0.48 -6.03 16.01
C THR A 253 0.23 -5.75 14.53
N LEU A 254 -0.63 -6.55 13.90
CA LEU A 254 -1.22 -6.26 12.60
C LEU A 254 -2.53 -5.51 12.80
N TYR A 255 -2.55 -4.25 12.35
CA TYR A 255 -3.72 -3.40 12.37
C TYR A 255 -4.56 -3.67 11.11
N VAL A 256 -5.83 -4.05 11.29
CA VAL A 256 -6.78 -4.33 10.20
C VAL A 256 -7.98 -3.41 10.36
N ASN A 257 -8.12 -2.44 9.46
CA ASN A 257 -9.10 -1.38 9.54
C ASN A 257 -10.11 -1.53 8.40
N PHE A 258 -11.32 -2.00 8.73
CA PHE A 258 -12.41 -2.03 7.75
C PHE A 258 -13.01 -0.65 7.65
N THR A 259 -12.80 0.02 6.52
CA THR A 259 -13.47 1.29 6.21
C THR A 259 -14.83 1.05 5.56
N SER A 260 -15.06 -0.17 5.06
CA SER A 260 -16.36 -0.66 4.61
C SER A 260 -17.42 -0.68 5.72
N GLY A 261 -18.68 -0.77 5.29
CA GLY A 261 -19.82 -0.91 6.16
C GLY A 261 -21.14 -0.79 5.40
N VAL A 262 -22.22 -1.00 6.11
CA VAL A 262 -23.58 -0.96 5.58
C VAL A 262 -24.49 -0.15 6.49
N LYS A 263 -25.39 0.61 5.89
CA LYS A 263 -26.50 1.24 6.60
C LYS A 263 -27.81 0.65 6.13
N THR A 264 -28.67 0.24 7.06
CA THR A 264 -29.99 -0.28 6.71
C THR A 264 -31.02 0.85 6.67
N ILE A 265 -31.64 1.06 5.50
CA ILE A 265 -32.67 2.09 5.27
C ILE A 265 -34.00 1.39 5.01
N VAL A 266 -34.93 1.47 5.97
CA VAL A 266 -36.25 0.81 5.89
C VAL A 266 -36.14 -0.69 5.58
N GLY A 267 -35.18 -1.37 6.23
CA GLY A 267 -34.94 -2.81 6.05
C GLY A 267 -34.12 -3.18 4.79
N ILE A 268 -33.74 -2.20 3.97
CA ILE A 268 -32.91 -2.43 2.77
C ILE A 268 -31.46 -2.03 3.08
N PRO A 269 -30.49 -2.94 2.93
CA PRO A 269 -29.07 -2.62 3.02
C PRO A 269 -28.64 -1.56 2.00
N SER A 270 -27.83 -0.61 2.42
CA SER A 270 -27.22 0.40 1.55
C SER A 270 -25.73 0.54 1.85
N ILE A 271 -24.90 -0.13 1.03
CA ILE A 271 -23.43 -0.05 1.09
C ILE A 271 -22.97 1.35 0.64
N THR A 272 -23.53 1.86 -0.45
CA THR A 272 -23.12 3.14 -1.04
C THR A 272 -23.38 4.36 -0.16
N SER A 273 -24.35 4.27 0.77
CA SER A 273 -24.58 5.34 1.76
C SER A 273 -23.45 5.48 2.77
N VAL A 274 -22.62 4.45 2.94
CA VAL A 274 -21.43 4.43 3.80
C VAL A 274 -20.17 4.62 2.94
N SER A 275 -20.01 3.83 1.88
CA SER A 275 -18.78 3.83 1.08
C SER A 275 -18.53 5.17 0.39
N ASN A 276 -19.56 5.86 -0.10
CA ASN A 276 -19.37 7.14 -0.79
C ASN A 276 -18.71 8.22 0.10
N PRO A 277 -19.26 8.56 1.28
CA PRO A 277 -18.61 9.52 2.17
C PRO A 277 -17.27 9.01 2.69
N ILE A 278 -17.19 7.74 3.16
CA ILE A 278 -15.94 7.20 3.72
C ILE A 278 -14.81 7.17 2.69
N ASN A 279 -15.08 6.84 1.42
CA ASN A 279 -14.07 6.86 0.37
C ASN A 279 -13.58 8.28 0.06
N SER A 280 -14.46 9.28 0.12
CA SER A 280 -14.07 10.68 0.03
C SER A 280 -13.19 11.12 1.21
N ASP A 281 -13.48 10.63 2.41
CA ASP A 281 -12.70 10.91 3.62
C ASP A 281 -11.32 10.24 3.56
N ILE A 282 -11.22 9.01 3.03
CA ILE A 282 -9.95 8.33 2.76
C ILE A 282 -9.09 9.14 1.78
N ASP A 283 -9.67 9.57 0.66
CA ASP A 283 -8.97 10.38 -0.35
C ASP A 283 -8.43 11.67 0.28
N SER A 284 -9.25 12.35 1.11
CA SER A 284 -8.88 13.58 1.81
C SER A 284 -7.80 13.35 2.87
N TYR A 285 -7.92 12.27 3.65
CA TYR A 285 -7.01 11.92 4.74
C TYR A 285 -5.61 11.62 4.22
N PHE A 286 -5.48 10.74 3.22
CA PHE A 286 -4.18 10.36 2.66
C PHE A 286 -3.61 11.39 1.67
N SER A 287 -4.41 12.36 1.22
CA SER A 287 -3.89 13.56 0.56
C SER A 287 -3.20 14.51 1.54
N SER A 288 -3.55 14.45 2.83
CA SER A 288 -2.99 15.32 3.88
C SER A 288 -1.95 14.61 4.75
N ASN A 289 -2.09 13.30 4.93
CA ASN A 289 -1.22 12.45 5.74
C ASN A 289 -0.31 11.64 4.83
N LEU A 290 0.78 12.28 4.39
CA LEU A 290 1.67 11.75 3.36
C LEU A 290 2.64 10.68 3.87
N LYS A 291 2.77 10.53 5.19
CA LYS A 291 3.74 9.67 5.82
C LYS A 291 3.20 9.07 7.11
N GLY A 292 3.40 7.77 7.29
CA GLY A 292 2.99 7.06 8.50
C GLY A 292 2.74 5.59 8.23
N ARG A 293 2.54 4.84 9.32
CA ARG A 293 2.09 3.44 9.25
C ARG A 293 0.61 3.39 9.64
N PHE A 294 -0.24 3.02 8.70
CA PHE A 294 -1.70 3.04 8.85
C PHE A 294 -2.34 1.65 8.88
N GLY A 295 -1.54 0.59 8.82
CA GLY A 295 -2.00 -0.81 8.85
C GLY A 295 -2.59 -1.26 7.51
N SER A 296 -3.40 -2.32 7.55
CA SER A 296 -4.18 -2.79 6.39
C SER A 296 -5.53 -2.08 6.35
N ILE A 297 -5.89 -1.49 5.21
CA ILE A 297 -7.10 -0.67 5.05
C ILE A 297 -8.04 -1.38 4.07
N LEU A 298 -9.10 -2.02 4.57
CA LEU A 298 -10.03 -2.82 3.77
C LEU A 298 -11.23 -1.95 3.36
N MET A 299 -11.29 -1.62 2.07
CA MET A 299 -12.21 -0.63 1.50
C MET A 299 -13.28 -1.27 0.63
N ASP A 300 -14.49 -0.69 0.60
CA ASP A 300 -15.44 -0.88 -0.49
C ASP A 300 -15.05 0.00 -1.68
N PHE A 301 -15.18 -0.54 -2.88
CA PHE A 301 -14.87 0.11 -4.16
C PHE A 301 -13.44 0.66 -4.19
N ALA A 302 -12.50 -0.17 -3.74
CA ALA A 302 -11.09 0.14 -3.78
C ALA A 302 -10.64 0.36 -5.23
N ASP A 303 -9.79 1.36 -5.44
CA ASP A 303 -9.31 1.74 -6.77
C ASP A 303 -7.80 2.05 -6.75
N ALA A 304 -7.24 2.28 -7.94
CA ALA A 304 -5.81 2.58 -8.11
C ALA A 304 -5.41 3.92 -7.47
N ASN A 305 -6.30 4.91 -7.41
CA ASN A 305 -6.00 6.21 -6.83
C ASN A 305 -5.85 6.10 -5.30
N LYS A 306 -6.81 5.45 -4.63
CA LYS A 306 -6.78 5.18 -3.18
C LYS A 306 -5.58 4.34 -2.81
N SER A 307 -5.34 3.29 -3.59
CA SER A 307 -4.17 2.44 -3.39
C SER A 307 -2.88 3.25 -3.53
N SER A 308 -2.76 4.12 -4.53
CA SER A 308 -1.60 5.00 -4.68
C SER A 308 -1.42 5.95 -3.48
N LEU A 309 -2.50 6.52 -2.94
CA LEU A 309 -2.43 7.41 -1.78
C LEU A 309 -1.94 6.68 -0.52
N ILE A 310 -2.44 5.47 -0.27
CA ILE A 310 -2.03 4.62 0.85
C ILE A 310 -0.59 4.13 0.68
N ILE A 311 -0.25 3.58 -0.50
CA ILE A 311 1.07 3.00 -0.79
C ILE A 311 2.17 4.05 -0.60
N ARG A 312 1.91 5.29 -1.03
CA ARG A 312 2.84 6.42 -0.89
C ARG A 312 3.29 6.67 0.55
N THR A 313 2.47 6.35 1.55
CA THR A 313 2.82 6.54 2.97
C THR A 313 4.02 5.68 3.41
N ASN A 314 4.34 4.63 2.66
CA ASN A 314 5.50 3.78 2.88
C ASN A 314 6.80 4.37 2.28
N PHE A 315 6.76 5.47 1.54
CA PHE A 315 7.90 6.02 0.81
C PHE A 315 8.21 7.48 1.21
N ILE A 316 9.36 7.98 0.76
CA ILE A 316 9.81 9.35 1.02
C ILE A 316 9.52 10.22 -0.22
N GLU A 317 8.88 11.36 -0.02
CA GLU A 317 8.71 12.35 -1.09
C GLU A 317 9.97 13.21 -1.27
N ASN A 318 10.00 14.02 -2.32
CA ASN A 318 11.06 15.03 -2.45
C ASN A 318 10.91 16.09 -1.38
N GLY A 319 12.00 16.47 -0.73
CA GLY A 319 11.95 17.43 0.36
C GLY A 319 13.23 17.51 1.16
N THR A 320 13.23 18.38 2.17
CA THR A 320 14.33 18.50 3.13
C THR A 320 13.95 17.79 4.42
N TYR A 321 14.87 16.98 4.93
CA TYR A 321 14.64 16.11 6.06
C TYR A 321 15.76 16.22 7.08
N LYS A 322 15.45 15.93 8.34
CA LYS A 322 16.44 15.42 9.30
C LYS A 322 16.46 13.89 9.20
N VAL A 323 17.66 13.33 9.26
CA VAL A 323 17.89 11.88 9.15
C VAL A 323 18.43 11.39 10.49
N ILE A 324 17.59 10.69 11.26
CA ILE A 324 17.90 10.29 12.65
C ILE A 324 18.18 8.80 12.71
N ASN A 325 19.32 8.41 13.27
CA ASN A 325 19.63 7.00 13.48
C ASN A 325 18.66 6.39 14.50
N TYR A 326 18.10 5.23 14.18
CA TYR A 326 17.09 4.57 14.99
C TYR A 326 17.64 4.09 16.34
N GLN A 327 18.92 3.69 16.39
CA GLN A 327 19.54 3.17 17.62
C GLN A 327 19.96 4.28 18.59
N SER A 328 20.65 5.30 18.08
CA SER A 328 21.23 6.36 18.92
C SER A 328 20.30 7.55 19.13
N SER A 329 19.27 7.71 18.30
CA SER A 329 18.46 8.94 18.20
C SER A 329 19.26 10.20 17.81
N LEU A 330 20.49 10.04 17.29
CA LEU A 330 21.33 11.14 16.80
C LEU A 330 21.12 11.39 15.29
N ALA A 331 21.37 12.61 14.83
CA ALA A 331 21.19 13.03 13.46
C ALA A 331 22.43 12.76 12.59
N LEU A 332 22.22 12.44 11.32
CA LEU A 332 23.24 12.48 10.27
C LEU A 332 23.73 13.92 10.11
N ASP A 333 25.02 14.13 10.35
CA ASP A 333 25.62 15.44 10.56
C ASP A 333 26.91 15.58 9.75
N LEU A 334 27.04 16.69 9.05
CA LEU A 334 28.28 17.06 8.37
C LEU A 334 29.28 17.65 9.37
N SER A 335 30.37 16.91 9.63
CA SER A 335 31.33 17.20 10.69
C SER A 335 31.87 18.64 10.64
N GLY A 336 31.70 19.36 11.75
CA GLY A 336 32.11 20.76 11.88
C GLY A 336 31.39 21.74 10.96
N GLY A 337 30.37 21.31 10.21
CA GLY A 337 29.72 22.11 9.18
C GLY A 337 30.64 22.49 8.02
N SER A 338 31.72 21.74 7.79
CA SER A 338 32.65 22.03 6.68
C SER A 338 31.95 21.90 5.33
N THR A 339 32.13 22.83 4.42
CA THR A 339 31.56 22.78 3.06
C THR A 339 32.54 22.24 2.02
N ASP A 340 33.71 21.74 2.45
CA ASP A 340 34.73 21.20 1.56
C ASP A 340 34.38 19.79 1.07
N ASN A 341 34.89 19.45 -0.13
CA ASN A 341 34.86 18.07 -0.61
C ASN A 341 35.69 17.17 0.32
N GLY A 342 35.15 16.00 0.67
CA GLY A 342 35.81 15.08 1.60
C GLY A 342 35.55 15.40 3.06
N ALA A 343 34.71 16.38 3.38
CA ALA A 343 34.24 16.55 4.75
C ALA A 343 33.42 15.33 5.18
N ASP A 344 33.76 14.87 6.38
CA ASP A 344 33.26 13.64 7.01
C ASP A 344 31.78 13.77 7.42
N VAL A 345 31.03 12.68 7.32
CA VAL A 345 29.66 12.58 7.80
C VAL A 345 29.64 11.70 9.05
N ILE A 346 29.19 12.30 10.15
CA ILE A 346 29.13 11.66 11.47
C ILE A 346 27.67 11.61 11.95
N GLN A 347 27.46 11.05 13.15
CA GLN A 347 26.24 11.32 13.90
C GLN A 347 26.47 12.36 15.02
N TRP A 348 25.47 13.20 15.25
CA TRP A 348 25.51 14.20 16.34
C TRP A 348 24.11 14.50 16.89
N ALA A 349 24.05 15.02 18.12
CA ALA A 349 22.81 15.46 18.72
C ALA A 349 22.10 16.50 17.83
N TYR A 350 20.83 16.27 17.52
CA TYR A 350 20.10 17.18 16.64
C TYR A 350 19.96 18.57 17.27
N HIS A 351 20.50 19.59 16.60
CA HIS A 351 20.47 21.00 17.01
C HIS A 351 19.86 21.91 15.93
N GLY A 352 19.34 21.34 14.84
CA GLY A 352 18.62 22.08 13.79
C GLY A 352 19.51 22.92 12.87
N GLY A 353 20.83 22.75 12.95
CA GLY A 353 21.78 23.41 12.06
C GLY A 353 21.65 22.90 10.62
N ASN A 354 22.03 23.73 9.65
CA ASN A 354 21.91 23.38 8.23
C ASN A 354 22.81 22.20 7.83
N ASN A 355 23.89 21.95 8.57
CA ASN A 355 24.75 20.77 8.46
C ASN A 355 24.02 19.44 8.78
N GLN A 356 22.86 19.48 9.42
CA GLN A 356 22.04 18.31 9.77
C GLN A 356 20.78 18.15 8.90
N LYS A 357 20.63 19.00 7.87
CA LYS A 357 19.48 18.99 6.97
C LYS A 357 19.89 18.42 5.63
N TRP A 358 19.10 17.49 5.11
CA TRP A 358 19.40 16.75 3.90
C TRP A 358 18.22 16.81 2.93
N THR A 359 18.47 17.31 1.72
CA THR A 359 17.50 17.37 0.63
C THR A 359 17.52 16.07 -0.15
N PHE A 360 16.40 15.34 -0.11
CA PHE A 360 16.18 14.13 -0.88
C PHE A 360 15.49 14.50 -2.19
N THR A 361 16.08 14.05 -3.31
CA THR A 361 15.50 14.19 -4.64
C THR A 361 15.48 12.83 -5.32
N ASP A 362 14.30 12.31 -5.58
CA ASP A 362 14.07 11.11 -6.38
C ASP A 362 14.63 11.32 -7.79
N ILE A 363 15.45 10.37 -8.22
CA ILE A 363 16.09 10.33 -9.54
C ILE A 363 15.63 9.13 -10.37
N GLY A 364 14.58 8.43 -9.96
CA GLY A 364 13.98 7.28 -10.64
C GLY A 364 14.42 5.93 -10.05
N GLU A 365 13.61 4.90 -10.32
CA GLU A 365 13.88 3.50 -9.92
C GLU A 365 14.09 3.31 -8.40
N GLY A 366 13.50 4.21 -7.58
CA GLY A 366 13.66 4.23 -6.13
C GLY A 366 15.02 4.74 -5.64
N TYR A 367 15.84 5.34 -6.51
CA TYR A 367 17.10 5.98 -6.12
C TYR A 367 16.90 7.47 -5.85
N TYR A 368 17.67 7.97 -4.89
CA TYR A 368 17.70 9.37 -4.50
C TYR A 368 19.10 9.93 -4.63
N LYS A 369 19.16 11.19 -5.06
CA LYS A 369 20.26 12.09 -4.75
C LYS A 369 19.96 12.73 -3.39
N ILE A 370 20.92 12.69 -2.48
CA ILE A 370 20.78 13.25 -1.13
C ILE A 370 21.83 14.35 -0.97
N ILE A 371 21.39 15.61 -0.85
CA ILE A 371 22.25 16.80 -0.79
C ILE A 371 22.20 17.41 0.60
N ASN A 372 23.36 17.74 1.19
CA ASN A 372 23.38 18.52 2.42
C ASN A 372 22.94 19.98 2.16
N TYR A 373 22.02 20.48 2.98
CA TYR A 373 21.42 21.80 2.81
C TYR A 373 22.41 22.96 3.01
N MET A 374 23.50 22.75 3.75
CA MET A 374 24.49 23.80 4.01
C MET A 374 25.49 23.97 2.87
N SER A 375 25.92 22.87 2.26
CA SER A 375 27.06 22.84 1.34
C SER A 375 26.68 22.68 -0.13
N ASP A 376 25.42 22.31 -0.42
CA ASP A 376 24.95 21.88 -1.75
C ASP A 376 25.72 20.68 -2.33
N LYS A 377 26.33 19.86 -1.46
CA LYS A 377 27.09 18.66 -1.83
C LYS A 377 26.35 17.37 -1.50
N ALA A 378 26.63 16.31 -2.27
CA ALA A 378 25.99 15.03 -2.14
C ALA A 378 26.61 14.15 -1.06
N LEU A 379 25.76 13.35 -0.42
CA LEU A 379 26.17 12.20 0.38
C LEU A 379 26.86 11.17 -0.53
N ASP A 380 28.11 10.84 -0.24
CA ASP A 380 29.03 10.14 -1.13
C ASP A 380 29.80 9.06 -0.37
N VAL A 381 29.97 7.88 -0.98
CA VAL A 381 30.92 6.87 -0.50
C VAL A 381 32.33 7.21 -1.01
N ALA A 382 33.24 7.55 -0.10
CA ALA A 382 34.57 8.04 -0.42
C ALA A 382 35.31 7.16 -1.45
N GLY A 383 35.77 7.81 -2.52
CA GLY A 383 36.48 7.15 -3.63
C GLY A 383 35.69 6.07 -4.37
N GLY A 384 34.37 6.01 -4.18
CA GLY A 384 33.51 4.96 -4.73
C GLY A 384 33.79 3.57 -4.15
N SER A 385 34.31 3.49 -2.92
CA SER A 385 34.62 2.22 -2.26
C SER A 385 33.44 1.25 -2.30
N THR A 386 33.73 -0.05 -2.43
CA THR A 386 32.74 -1.12 -2.29
C THR A 386 32.99 -1.99 -1.05
N SER A 387 33.98 -1.65 -0.24
CA SER A 387 34.38 -2.39 0.96
C SER A 387 33.55 -1.98 2.18
N ASN A 388 33.43 -2.89 3.14
CA ASN A 388 32.96 -2.55 4.48
C ASN A 388 33.90 -1.52 5.12
N GLY A 389 33.34 -0.53 5.81
CA GLY A 389 34.12 0.57 6.37
C GLY A 389 34.53 1.61 5.33
N GLY A 390 33.97 1.57 4.11
CA GLY A 390 34.08 2.69 3.20
C GLY A 390 33.41 3.91 3.82
N ASP A 391 34.16 4.99 3.93
CA ASP A 391 33.74 6.22 4.60
C ASP A 391 32.59 6.92 3.87
N ILE A 392 31.67 7.54 4.62
CA ILE A 392 30.62 8.39 4.07
C ILE A 392 31.03 9.85 4.26
N ILE A 393 31.22 10.52 3.14
CA ILE A 393 31.65 11.91 3.09
C ILE A 393 30.61 12.75 2.33
N GLN A 394 30.84 14.05 2.24
CA GLN A 394 30.24 14.85 1.19
C GLN A 394 31.18 15.05 0.00
N TRP A 395 30.60 15.16 -1.19
CA TRP A 395 31.32 15.56 -2.39
C TRP A 395 30.42 16.30 -3.37
N THR A 396 30.99 17.15 -4.23
CA THR A 396 30.24 17.76 -5.35
C THR A 396 29.50 16.68 -6.15
N TYR A 397 28.19 16.86 -6.35
CA TYR A 397 27.39 15.89 -7.08
C TYR A 397 27.83 15.81 -8.55
N GLN A 398 28.19 14.62 -9.00
CA GLN A 398 28.59 14.31 -10.37
C GLN A 398 27.71 13.21 -10.99
N GLY A 399 26.74 12.68 -10.23
CA GLY A 399 25.84 11.62 -10.69
C GLY A 399 26.44 10.21 -10.67
N GLY A 400 27.61 10.02 -10.04
CA GLY A 400 28.22 8.71 -9.87
C GLY A 400 27.36 7.76 -9.04
N ALA A 401 27.45 6.45 -9.29
CA ALA A 401 26.66 5.45 -8.54
C ALA A 401 26.98 5.42 -7.04
N ASN A 402 28.15 5.91 -6.63
CA ASN A 402 28.55 6.09 -5.24
C ASN A 402 27.81 7.26 -4.54
N GLN A 403 27.10 8.12 -5.29
CA GLN A 403 26.31 9.25 -4.79
C GLN A 403 24.79 9.03 -4.91
N GLN A 404 24.37 7.81 -5.29
CA GLN A 404 22.98 7.46 -5.51
C GLN A 404 22.54 6.42 -4.48
N TRP A 405 21.42 6.69 -3.82
CA TRP A 405 20.98 5.93 -2.66
C TRP A 405 19.59 5.36 -2.89
N HIS A 406 19.47 4.04 -2.88
CA HIS A 406 18.17 3.38 -2.83
C HIS A 406 17.62 3.50 -1.42
N VAL A 407 16.50 4.18 -1.26
CA VAL A 407 15.87 4.43 0.05
C VAL A 407 14.73 3.45 0.22
N VAL A 408 14.97 2.37 0.96
CA VAL A 408 13.99 1.28 1.14
C VAL A 408 13.31 1.39 2.49
N PHE A 409 11.99 1.23 2.50
CA PHE A 409 11.20 1.20 3.72
C PHE A 409 11.52 -0.04 4.54
N ASN A 410 11.87 0.13 5.81
CA ASN A 410 12.25 -0.95 6.71
C ASN A 410 11.32 -1.07 7.92
N GLY A 411 10.03 -0.76 7.69
CA GLY A 411 9.01 -0.80 8.74
C GLY A 411 9.10 0.37 9.72
N TYR A 412 8.01 0.62 10.47
CA TYR A 412 7.95 1.65 11.52
C TYR A 412 8.43 3.05 11.11
N ASN A 413 8.14 3.49 9.87
CA ASN A 413 8.61 4.77 9.35
C ASN A 413 10.15 4.92 9.32
N ALA A 414 10.89 3.81 9.46
CA ALA A 414 12.33 3.74 9.33
C ALA A 414 12.74 3.23 7.95
N PHE A 415 13.93 3.63 7.52
CA PHE A 415 14.45 3.38 6.18
C PHE A 415 15.88 2.86 6.25
N ARG A 416 16.30 2.18 5.19
CA ARG A 416 17.71 1.90 4.92
C ARG A 416 18.12 2.62 3.65
N LEU A 417 19.30 3.21 3.69
CA LEU A 417 19.90 3.91 2.55
C LEU A 417 20.97 2.99 1.97
N ILE A 418 20.68 2.38 0.82
CA ILE A 418 21.56 1.42 0.16
C ILE A 418 22.27 2.12 -0.99
N ASN A 419 23.59 2.11 -0.99
CA ASN A 419 24.36 2.70 -2.07
C ASN A 419 24.20 1.92 -3.39
N ARG A 420 23.98 2.63 -4.52
CA ARG A 420 23.79 1.99 -5.83
C ARG A 420 25.02 1.22 -6.28
N ASN A 421 26.22 1.74 -6.02
CA ASN A 421 27.49 1.13 -6.44
C ASN A 421 27.81 -0.14 -5.64
N SER A 422 27.81 -0.05 -4.30
CA SER A 422 28.32 -1.13 -3.45
C SER A 422 27.25 -2.12 -2.95
N ARG A 423 25.98 -1.74 -3.06
CA ARG A 423 24.82 -2.42 -2.44
C ARG A 423 24.91 -2.52 -0.90
N LYS A 424 25.78 -1.73 -0.27
CA LYS A 424 25.91 -1.63 1.19
C LYS A 424 25.04 -0.51 1.74
N VAL A 425 24.76 -0.57 3.04
CA VAL A 425 23.89 0.39 3.72
C VAL A 425 24.71 1.41 4.50
N ILE A 426 24.15 2.60 4.70
CA ILE A 426 24.64 3.57 5.68
C ILE A 426 24.53 2.96 7.08
N ASP A 427 25.64 2.99 7.81
CA ASP A 427 25.86 2.34 9.10
C ASP A 427 26.60 3.29 10.04
N VAL A 428 26.10 3.45 11.27
CA VAL A 428 26.89 4.10 12.33
C VAL A 428 27.92 3.10 12.85
N SER A 429 29.19 3.42 12.67
CA SER A 429 30.32 2.54 12.92
C SER A 429 30.29 1.93 14.31
N GLY A 430 30.39 0.60 14.37
CA GLY A 430 30.35 -0.18 15.62
C GLY A 430 29.02 -0.11 16.38
N GLY A 431 27.97 0.45 15.80
CA GLY A 431 26.70 0.70 16.49
C GLY A 431 26.81 1.70 17.64
N SER A 432 27.78 2.62 17.57
CA SER A 432 28.00 3.63 18.58
C SER A 432 26.77 4.52 18.79
N VAL A 433 26.56 4.98 20.03
CA VAL A 433 25.50 5.93 20.38
C VAL A 433 26.06 7.30 20.81
N SER A 434 27.36 7.52 20.56
CA SER A 434 28.06 8.76 20.91
C SER A 434 28.04 9.78 19.78
N ASN A 435 28.02 11.07 20.16
CA ASN A 435 28.31 12.17 19.25
C ASN A 435 29.70 12.01 18.62
N GLY A 436 29.82 12.35 17.34
CA GLY A 436 31.07 12.22 16.60
C GLY A 436 31.39 10.80 16.15
N ALA A 437 30.49 9.83 16.38
CA ALA A 437 30.69 8.52 15.80
C ALA A 437 30.56 8.58 14.28
N ASP A 438 31.52 7.94 13.63
CA ASP A 438 31.66 7.86 12.19
C ASP A 438 30.48 7.15 11.52
N VAL A 439 30.11 7.63 10.33
CA VAL A 439 29.10 7.01 9.47
C VAL A 439 29.80 6.41 8.26
N ILE A 440 29.66 5.10 8.11
CA ILE A 440 30.33 4.32 7.08
C ILE A 440 29.29 3.58 6.23
N GLN A 441 29.74 2.95 5.15
CA GLN A 441 28.97 1.87 4.54
C GLN A 441 29.36 0.51 5.14
N TRP A 442 28.35 -0.36 5.29
CA TRP A 442 28.57 -1.74 5.73
C TRP A 442 27.60 -2.69 5.04
N THR A 443 28.00 -3.95 4.87
CA THR A 443 27.07 -5.03 4.48
C THR A 443 25.90 -5.04 5.45
N SER A 444 24.67 -5.12 4.94
CA SER A 444 23.53 -5.04 5.83
C SER A 444 23.53 -6.18 6.85
N THR A 445 23.63 -5.84 8.13
CA THR A 445 23.46 -6.73 9.28
C THR A 445 22.02 -6.68 9.80
N ARG A 446 21.21 -5.75 9.26
CA ARG A 446 19.80 -5.52 9.63
C ARG A 446 19.64 -4.96 11.06
N GLY A 447 20.74 -4.51 11.67
CA GLY A 447 20.80 -3.88 12.99
C GLY A 447 20.22 -2.46 13.03
N ASN A 448 19.89 -1.97 14.23
CA ASN A 448 19.26 -0.66 14.41
C ASN A 448 20.21 0.52 14.08
N ASN A 449 21.53 0.31 14.15
CA ASN A 449 22.53 1.28 13.72
C ASN A 449 22.53 1.53 12.19
N GLN A 450 21.82 0.69 11.42
CA GLN A 450 21.64 0.81 9.95
C GLN A 450 20.23 1.30 9.57
N ARG A 451 19.39 1.67 10.55
CA ARG A 451 18.01 2.13 10.34
C ARG A 451 17.92 3.62 10.62
N TRP A 452 17.17 4.32 9.77
CA TRP A 452 17.11 5.78 9.80
C TRP A 452 15.67 6.28 9.73
N LEU A 453 15.28 7.13 10.67
CA LEU A 453 14.03 7.89 10.62
C LEU A 453 14.27 9.16 9.78
N ILE A 454 13.58 9.28 8.65
CA ILE A 454 13.73 10.42 7.71
C ILE A 454 12.56 11.40 7.91
N GLN A 455 12.71 12.40 8.78
CA GLN A 455 11.59 13.26 9.21
C GLN A 455 11.60 14.61 8.48
N ALA A 456 10.47 15.00 7.89
CA ALA A 456 10.36 16.27 7.16
C ALA A 456 10.60 17.47 8.08
N LEU A 457 11.13 18.56 7.52
CA LEU A 457 11.47 19.81 8.23
C LEU A 457 10.60 20.98 7.83
#